data_AF-A0A7C7NYH4-F1
#
_entry.id   AF-A0A7C7NYH4-F1
#
_cell.length_a   1.000
_cell.length_b   1.000
_cell.length_c   1.000
_cell.angle_alpha   90.00
_cell.angle_beta   90.00
_cell.angle_gamma   90.00
#
_symmetry.space_group_name_H-M   'P 1'
#
loop_
_entity.id
_entity.type
_entity.pdbx_description
1 polymer ?
#
loop_
_entity_poly.entity_id
_entity_poly.type
_entity_poly.pdbx_seq_one_letter_code
_entity_poly.pdbx_strand_id
1 'polypeptide(L)'
;MFVDPQFWVAIAFIIFIVAVFNPIRKMLGTTLNSKIQDIKNSIEEAENIKNETQNTLSDLKKRQNDVQIEIENIHKDAKEKIQILESQAEEKLKEKIDKRNLLATAKIEQMTRDANAAIQRHISRTAIEAAVTILKKKLDQNEKQNLINRSIKELSSVFKN
;
A
#
# COMPACT_ATOMS: atom_id res chain seq x y z
N MET A 1 -97.57 -22.12 -61.14
CA MET A 1 -97.09 -21.12 -60.15
C MET A 1 -96.22 -21.79 -59.08
N PHE A 2 -95.21 -22.58 -59.48
CA PHE A 2 -94.29 -23.30 -58.56
C PHE A 2 -92.88 -23.51 -59.15
N VAL A 3 -92.47 -22.74 -60.17
CA VAL A 3 -91.13 -22.86 -60.77
C VAL A 3 -90.62 -21.49 -61.24
N ASP A 4 -90.67 -20.49 -60.36
CA ASP A 4 -90.01 -19.22 -60.62
C ASP A 4 -88.56 -19.31 -60.11
N PRO A 5 -87.53 -19.24 -60.98
CA PRO A 5 -86.12 -19.37 -60.58
C PRO A 5 -85.72 -18.42 -59.45
N GLN A 6 -86.36 -17.25 -59.38
CA GLN A 6 -86.11 -16.25 -58.35
C GLN A 6 -86.46 -16.72 -56.93
N PHE A 7 -87.47 -17.61 -56.78
CA PHE A 7 -87.84 -18.17 -55.48
C PHE A 7 -86.79 -19.16 -54.95
N TRP A 8 -86.28 -20.03 -55.82
CA TRP A 8 -85.20 -20.96 -55.46
C TRP A 8 -83.88 -20.23 -55.18
N VAL A 9 -83.60 -19.13 -55.90
CA VAL A 9 -82.45 -18.25 -55.60
C VAL A 9 -82.60 -17.59 -54.21
N ALA A 10 -83.80 -17.12 -53.85
CA ALA A 10 -84.04 -16.54 -52.53
C ALA A 10 -83.89 -17.57 -51.39
N ILE A 11 -84.35 -18.80 -51.58
CA ILE A 11 -84.15 -19.90 -50.62
C ILE A 11 -82.66 -20.23 -50.48
N ALA A 12 -81.93 -20.36 -51.59
CA ALA A 12 -80.49 -20.61 -51.58
C ALA A 12 -79.72 -19.47 -50.89
N PHE A 13 -80.13 -18.21 -51.08
CA PHE A 13 -79.54 -17.04 -50.42
C PHE A 13 -79.73 -17.06 -48.91
N ILE A 14 -80.93 -17.41 -48.42
CA ILE A 14 -81.20 -17.53 -46.98
C ILE A 14 -80.36 -18.67 -46.38
N ILE A 15 -80.31 -19.83 -47.04
CA ILE A 15 -79.49 -20.96 -46.59
C ILE A 15 -78.00 -20.57 -46.58
N PHE A 16 -77.51 -19.83 -47.59
CA PHE A 16 -76.15 -19.33 -47.65
C PHE A 16 -75.83 -18.36 -46.48
N ILE A 17 -76.71 -17.40 -46.20
CA ILE A 17 -76.54 -16.48 -45.07
C ILE A 17 -76.46 -17.24 -43.75
N VAL A 18 -77.37 -18.19 -43.53
CA VAL A 18 -77.39 -18.98 -42.28
C VAL A 18 -76.14 -19.86 -42.16
N ALA A 19 -75.69 -20.46 -43.27
CA ALA A 19 -74.47 -21.27 -43.31
C ALA A 19 -73.20 -20.44 -43.05
N VAL A 20 -73.16 -19.19 -43.51
CA VAL A 20 -71.97 -18.31 -43.42
C VAL A 20 -71.96 -17.47 -42.13
N PHE A 21 -73.11 -17.25 -41.49
CA PHE A 21 -73.20 -16.46 -40.25
C PHE A 21 -72.35 -17.03 -39.10
N ASN A 22 -72.39 -18.35 -38.90
CA ASN A 22 -71.67 -19.01 -37.82
C ASN A 22 -70.12 -18.97 -38.00
N PRO A 23 -69.54 -19.30 -39.18
CA PRO A 23 -68.10 -19.21 -39.38
C PRO A 23 -67.58 -17.76 -39.35
N ILE A 24 -68.30 -16.79 -39.93
CA ILE A 24 -67.89 -15.37 -39.88
C ILE A 24 -67.88 -14.86 -38.44
N ARG A 25 -68.94 -15.13 -37.66
CA ARG A 25 -69.01 -14.70 -36.25
C ARG A 25 -67.89 -15.32 -35.41
N LYS A 26 -67.59 -16.59 -35.63
CA LYS A 26 -66.50 -17.29 -34.94
C LYS A 26 -65.13 -16.73 -35.31
N MET A 27 -64.87 -16.44 -36.58
CA MET A 27 -63.60 -15.88 -37.05
C MET A 27 -63.37 -14.45 -36.54
N LEU A 28 -64.40 -13.60 -36.54
CA LEU A 28 -64.30 -12.24 -36.01
C LEU A 28 -64.12 -12.24 -34.48
N GLY A 29 -64.84 -13.09 -33.76
CA GLY A 29 -64.70 -13.22 -32.30
C GLY A 29 -63.31 -13.71 -31.89
N THR A 30 -62.77 -14.71 -32.59
CA THR A 30 -61.45 -15.27 -32.28
C THR A 30 -60.31 -14.30 -32.56
N THR A 31 -60.33 -13.60 -33.69
CA THR A 31 -59.27 -12.61 -34.04
C THR A 31 -59.30 -11.39 -33.12
N LEU A 32 -60.48 -10.89 -32.76
CA LEU A 32 -60.60 -9.78 -31.83
C LEU A 32 -60.17 -10.18 -30.41
N ASN A 33 -60.58 -11.36 -29.94
CA ASN A 33 -60.15 -11.89 -28.64
C ASN A 33 -58.64 -12.12 -28.58
N SER A 34 -58.03 -12.62 -29.67
CA SER A 34 -56.56 -12.76 -29.76
C SER A 34 -55.88 -11.41 -29.60
N LYS A 35 -56.33 -10.38 -30.33
CA LYS A 35 -55.76 -9.02 -30.21
C LYS A 35 -55.93 -8.44 -28.81
N ILE A 36 -57.09 -8.65 -28.18
CA ILE A 36 -57.33 -8.19 -26.80
C ILE A 36 -56.36 -8.89 -25.84
N GLN A 37 -56.16 -10.20 -26.00
CA GLN A 37 -55.23 -10.97 -25.18
C GLN A 37 -53.78 -10.53 -25.40
N ASP A 38 -53.36 -10.30 -26.65
CA ASP A 38 -52.02 -9.83 -26.98
C ASP A 38 -51.76 -8.46 -26.34
N ILE A 39 -52.69 -7.51 -26.48
CA ILE A 39 -52.58 -6.18 -25.86
C ILE A 39 -52.51 -6.29 -24.34
N LYS A 40 -53.36 -7.14 -23.73
CA LYS A 40 -53.35 -7.36 -22.28
C LYS A 40 -52.00 -7.91 -21.82
N ASN A 41 -51.48 -8.91 -22.51
CA ASN A 41 -50.17 -9.50 -22.21
C ASN A 41 -49.05 -8.45 -22.34
N SER A 42 -49.06 -7.63 -23.40
CA SER A 42 -48.05 -6.58 -23.59
C SER A 42 -48.12 -5.49 -22.51
N ILE A 43 -49.32 -5.13 -22.04
CA ILE A 43 -49.48 -4.17 -20.93
C ILE A 43 -48.93 -4.77 -19.62
N GLU A 44 -49.24 -6.04 -19.34
CA GLU A 44 -48.74 -6.75 -18.16
C GLU A 44 -47.21 -6.88 -18.19
N GLU A 45 -46.63 -7.20 -19.34
CA GLU A 45 -45.19 -7.26 -19.53
C GLU A 45 -44.54 -5.88 -19.34
N ALA A 46 -45.13 -4.82 -19.89
CA ALA A 46 -44.63 -3.45 -19.70
C ALA A 46 -44.70 -3.00 -18.24
N GLU A 47 -45.76 -3.38 -17.51
CA GLU A 47 -45.89 -3.10 -16.07
C GLU A 47 -44.85 -3.87 -15.25
N ASN A 48 -44.61 -5.14 -15.58
CA ASN A 48 -43.57 -5.95 -14.96
C ASN A 48 -42.17 -5.36 -15.20
N ILE A 49 -41.84 -4.99 -16.44
CA ILE A 49 -40.55 -4.36 -16.78
C ILE A 49 -40.37 -3.05 -16.01
N LYS A 50 -41.43 -2.23 -15.90
CA LYS A 50 -41.40 -0.99 -15.12
C LYS A 50 -41.11 -1.27 -13.65
N ASN A 51 -41.77 -2.26 -13.06
CA ASN A 51 -41.58 -2.65 -11.66
C ASN A 51 -40.15 -3.18 -11.41
N GLU A 52 -39.64 -4.05 -12.29
CA GLU A 52 -38.27 -4.55 -12.23
C GLU A 52 -37.23 -3.43 -12.36
N THR A 53 -37.46 -2.48 -13.26
CA THR A 53 -36.59 -1.32 -13.45
C THR A 53 -36.60 -0.43 -12.20
N GLN A 54 -37.76 -0.20 -11.60
CA GLN A 54 -37.89 0.60 -10.39
C GLN A 54 -37.18 -0.07 -9.19
N ASN A 55 -37.29 -1.39 -9.07
CA ASN A 55 -36.57 -2.17 -8.06
C ASN A 55 -35.05 -2.08 -8.27
N THR A 56 -34.59 -2.31 -9.51
CA THR A 56 -33.17 -2.21 -9.88
C THR A 56 -32.62 -0.81 -9.60
N LEU A 57 -33.38 0.24 -9.92
CA LEU A 57 -32.99 1.62 -9.64
C LEU A 57 -32.88 1.90 -8.13
N SER A 58 -33.80 1.35 -7.32
CA SER A 58 -33.74 1.47 -5.87
C SER A 58 -32.47 0.79 -5.32
N ASP A 59 -32.17 -0.41 -5.79
CA ASP A 59 -31.00 -1.17 -5.36
C ASP A 59 -29.70 -0.50 -5.79
N LEU A 60 -29.63 0.06 -7.00
CA LEU A 60 -28.47 0.83 -7.45
C LEU A 60 -28.26 2.09 -6.61
N LYS A 61 -29.33 2.81 -6.25
CA LYS A 61 -29.23 3.98 -5.37
C LYS A 61 -28.73 3.61 -3.97
N LYS A 62 -29.23 2.52 -3.39
CA LYS A 62 -28.73 1.99 -2.11
C LYS A 62 -27.25 1.64 -2.21
N ARG A 63 -26.87 0.87 -3.23
CA ARG A 63 -25.47 0.50 -3.49
C ARG A 63 -24.56 1.73 -3.66
N GLN A 64 -25.02 2.76 -4.37
CA GLN A 64 -24.25 4.01 -4.51
C GLN A 64 -24.02 4.70 -3.17
N ASN A 65 -25.04 4.74 -2.32
CA ASN A 65 -24.91 5.31 -0.97
C ASN A 65 -23.96 4.47 -0.10
N ASP A 66 -24.07 3.14 -0.15
CA ASP A 66 -23.20 2.24 0.61
C ASP A 66 -21.74 2.38 0.17
N VAL A 67 -21.48 2.47 -1.14
CA VAL A 67 -20.13 2.72 -1.69
C VAL A 67 -19.61 4.09 -1.26
N GLN A 68 -20.45 5.13 -1.23
CA GLN A 68 -20.04 6.44 -0.76
C GLN A 68 -19.61 6.41 0.71
N ILE A 69 -20.37 5.72 1.57
CA ILE A 69 -20.02 5.53 2.99
C ILE A 69 -18.73 4.71 3.11
N GLU A 70 -18.56 3.67 2.31
CA GLU A 70 -17.34 2.86 2.29
C GLU A 70 -16.11 3.69 1.90
N ILE A 71 -16.22 4.53 0.87
CA ILE A 71 -15.17 5.46 0.45
C ILE A 71 -14.80 6.42 1.59
N GLU A 72 -15.79 6.99 2.28
CA GLU A 72 -15.56 7.89 3.42
C GLU A 72 -14.84 7.18 4.57
N ASN A 73 -15.24 5.94 4.87
CA ASN A 73 -14.58 5.11 5.87
C ASN A 73 -13.13 4.78 5.46
N ILE A 74 -12.89 4.42 4.20
CA ILE A 74 -11.53 4.18 3.67
C ILE A 74 -10.67 5.42 3.84
N HIS A 75 -11.17 6.60 3.49
CA HIS A 75 -10.42 7.85 3.65
C HIS A 75 -10.12 8.17 5.11
N LYS A 76 -11.09 7.96 6.01
CA LYS A 76 -10.91 8.16 7.44
C LYS A 76 -9.84 7.22 8.00
N ASP A 77 -9.96 5.93 7.72
CA ASP A 77 -9.01 4.89 8.17
C ASP A 77 -7.61 5.13 7.60
N ALA A 78 -7.52 5.53 6.33
CA ALA A 78 -6.24 5.87 5.70
C ALA A 78 -5.58 7.07 6.41
N LYS A 79 -6.35 8.11 6.73
CA LYS A 79 -5.83 9.30 7.42
C LYS A 79 -5.33 8.96 8.82
N GLU A 80 -6.08 8.15 9.58
CA GLU A 80 -5.67 7.70 10.91
C GLU A 80 -4.38 6.86 10.83
N LYS A 81 -4.32 5.92 9.88
CA LYS A 81 -3.11 5.10 9.65
C LYS A 81 -1.90 5.95 9.27
N ILE A 82 -2.08 6.97 8.42
CA ILE A 82 -1.00 7.88 8.05
C ILE A 82 -0.46 8.59 9.30
N GLN A 83 -1.34 9.14 10.15
CA GLN A 83 -0.92 9.83 11.38
C GLN A 83 -0.14 8.90 12.33
N ILE A 84 -0.60 7.67 12.49
CA ILE A 84 0.09 6.66 13.31
C ILE A 84 1.47 6.34 12.71
N LEU A 85 1.55 6.14 11.39
CA LEU A 85 2.81 5.84 10.70
C LEU A 85 3.79 7.00 10.75
N GLU A 86 3.32 8.24 10.59
CA GLU A 86 4.14 9.45 10.74
C GLU A 86 4.73 9.54 12.14
N SER A 87 3.90 9.41 13.18
CA SER A 87 4.35 9.43 14.58
C SER A 87 5.38 8.33 14.87
N GLN A 88 5.12 7.10 14.42
CA GLN A 88 6.07 5.99 14.58
C GLN A 88 7.37 6.20 13.79
N ALA A 89 7.30 6.82 12.61
CA ALA A 89 8.48 7.13 11.81
C ALA A 89 9.33 8.22 12.45
N GLU A 90 8.70 9.26 13.01
CA GLU A 90 9.38 10.31 13.77
C GLU A 90 10.09 9.75 15.00
N GLU A 91 9.40 8.92 15.79
CA GLU A 91 10.00 8.26 16.97
C GLU A 91 11.21 7.41 16.59
N LYS A 92 11.05 6.52 15.60
CA LYS A 92 12.15 5.68 15.11
C LYS A 92 13.30 6.49 14.53
N LEU A 93 13.02 7.62 13.87
CA LEU A 93 14.04 8.50 13.32
C LEU A 93 14.82 9.17 14.46
N LYS A 94 14.13 9.66 15.48
CA LYS A 94 14.74 10.25 16.67
C LYS A 94 15.64 9.25 17.39
N GLU A 95 15.15 8.03 17.64
CA GLU A 95 15.98 6.96 18.23
C GLU A 95 17.23 6.65 17.41
N LYS A 96 17.10 6.61 16.06
CA LYS A 96 18.25 6.39 15.17
C LYS A 96 19.25 7.53 15.23
N ILE A 97 18.79 8.77 15.30
CA ILE A 97 19.65 9.95 15.43
C ILE A 97 20.37 9.91 16.76
N ASP A 98 19.68 9.66 17.86
CA ASP A 98 20.27 9.60 19.20
C ASP A 98 21.31 8.49 19.30
N LYS A 99 21.01 7.30 18.74
CA LYS A 99 21.97 6.20 18.66
C LYS A 99 23.19 6.55 17.81
N ARG A 100 22.99 7.23 16.67
CA ARG A 100 24.11 7.69 15.82
C ARG A 100 24.97 8.72 16.53
N ASN A 101 24.38 9.67 17.24
CA ASN A 101 25.09 10.67 18.02
C ASN A 101 25.94 10.00 19.11
N LEU A 102 25.38 9.04 19.85
CA LEU A 102 26.11 8.30 20.87
C LEU A 102 27.30 7.52 20.29
N LEU A 103 27.10 6.85 19.15
CA LEU A 103 28.18 6.14 18.45
C LEU A 103 29.26 7.09 17.93
N ALA A 104 28.87 8.25 17.39
CA ALA A 104 29.80 9.26 16.90
C ALA A 104 30.63 9.85 18.05
N THR A 105 30.00 10.21 19.17
CA THR A 105 30.69 10.70 20.37
C THR A 105 31.66 9.67 20.92
N ALA A 106 31.23 8.41 21.09
CA ALA A 106 32.09 7.32 21.53
C ALA A 106 33.29 7.11 20.59
N LYS A 107 33.08 7.27 19.27
CA LYS A 107 34.15 7.17 18.27
C LYS A 107 35.13 8.35 18.37
N ILE A 108 34.63 9.57 18.56
CA ILE A 108 35.45 10.77 18.75
C ILE A 108 36.32 10.63 20.01
N GLU A 109 35.74 10.16 21.12
CA GLU A 109 36.49 9.92 22.35
C GLU A 109 37.58 8.86 22.16
N GLN A 110 37.26 7.76 21.47
CA GLN A 110 38.26 6.74 21.11
C GLN A 110 39.40 7.34 20.30
N MET A 111 39.09 8.07 19.22
CA MET A 111 40.10 8.71 18.38
C MET A 111 40.94 9.73 19.15
N THR A 112 40.34 10.43 20.11
CA THR A 112 41.04 11.39 20.98
C THR A 112 42.04 10.67 21.90
N ARG A 113 41.63 9.54 22.50
CA ARG A 113 42.55 8.71 23.31
C ARG A 113 43.70 8.18 22.47
N ASP A 114 43.41 7.67 21.28
CA ASP A 114 44.42 7.12 20.36
C ASP A 114 45.40 8.21 19.90
N ALA A 115 44.90 9.41 19.58
CA ALA A 115 45.72 10.56 19.20
C ALA A 115 46.61 11.03 20.34
N ASN A 116 46.09 11.14 21.56
CA ASN A 116 46.88 11.49 22.74
C ASN A 116 48.00 10.48 22.99
N ALA A 117 47.70 9.18 22.90
CA ALA A 117 48.69 8.12 23.04
C ALA A 117 49.75 8.16 21.91
N ALA A 118 49.36 8.51 20.69
CA ALA A 118 50.30 8.71 19.58
C ALA A 118 51.22 9.91 19.81
N ILE A 119 50.67 11.05 20.27
CA ILE A 119 51.43 12.26 20.60
C ILE A 119 52.44 11.97 21.71
N GLN A 120 52.02 11.33 22.80
CA GLN A 120 52.92 10.96 23.90
C GLN A 120 54.08 10.09 23.42
N ARG A 121 53.79 9.05 22.64
CA ARG A 121 54.83 8.20 22.04
C ARG A 121 55.79 8.99 21.15
N HIS A 122 55.27 9.92 20.35
CA HIS A 122 56.09 10.78 19.50
C HIS A 122 57.01 11.71 20.31
N ILE A 123 56.48 12.32 21.37
CA ILE A 123 57.25 13.18 22.29
C ILE A 123 58.35 12.36 22.96
N SER A 124 58.02 11.20 23.55
CA SER A 124 59.01 10.34 24.22
C SER A 124 60.12 9.91 23.28
N ARG A 125 59.78 9.47 22.06
CA ARG A 125 60.77 9.10 21.04
C ARG A 125 61.69 10.27 20.69
N THR A 126 61.12 11.44 20.43
CA THR A 126 61.89 12.65 20.06
C THR A 126 62.79 13.11 21.21
N ALA A 127 62.32 13.06 22.46
CA ALA A 127 63.09 13.42 23.64
C ALA A 127 64.28 12.45 23.85
N ILE A 128 64.07 11.15 23.67
CA ILE A 128 65.14 10.14 23.75
C ILE A 128 66.17 10.37 22.64
N GLU A 129 65.74 10.58 21.39
CA GLU A 129 66.64 10.86 20.26
C GLU A 129 67.47 12.14 20.50
N ALA A 130 66.86 13.20 21.02
CA ALA A 130 67.55 14.44 21.39
C ALA A 130 68.54 14.22 22.55
N ALA A 131 68.14 13.50 23.59
CA ALA A 131 69.01 13.17 24.73
C ALA A 131 70.23 12.35 24.28
N VAL A 132 70.04 11.33 23.44
CA VAL A 132 71.13 10.53 22.86
C VAL A 132 72.07 11.43 22.05
N THR A 133 71.52 12.36 21.26
CA THR A 133 72.32 13.30 20.45
C THR A 133 73.15 14.24 21.32
N ILE A 134 72.56 14.81 22.38
CA ILE A 134 73.25 15.68 23.33
C ILE A 134 74.33 14.91 24.09
N LEU A 135 74.02 13.71 24.59
CA LEU A 135 74.98 12.84 25.26
C LEU A 135 76.18 12.53 24.35
N LYS A 136 75.95 12.15 23.09
CA LYS A 136 77.03 11.90 22.13
C LYS A 136 77.93 13.13 21.91
N LYS A 137 77.37 14.35 21.95
CA LYS A 137 78.13 15.60 21.79
C LYS A 137 78.90 15.99 23.05
N LYS A 138 78.38 15.71 24.24
CA LYS A 138 78.98 16.10 25.52
C LYS A 138 79.96 15.07 26.10
N LEU A 139 79.81 13.78 25.77
CA LEU A 139 80.62 12.70 26.33
C LEU A 139 82.09 12.80 25.89
N ASP A 140 82.93 13.36 26.76
CA ASP A 140 84.37 13.31 26.63
C ASP A 140 84.93 11.92 27.01
N GLN A 141 86.23 11.72 26.80
CA GLN A 141 86.87 10.41 27.03
C GLN A 141 86.98 10.06 28.53
N ASN A 142 87.03 11.05 29.42
CA ASN A 142 87.09 10.87 30.87
C ASN A 142 85.71 10.51 31.45
N GLU A 143 84.64 11.15 30.99
CA GLU A 143 83.26 10.86 31.39
C GLU A 143 82.83 9.47 30.94
N LYS A 144 83.26 9.03 29.74
CA LYS A 144 83.07 7.64 29.29
C LYS A 144 83.73 6.64 30.24
N GLN A 145 84.97 6.91 30.66
CA GLN A 145 85.70 6.01 31.54
C GLN A 145 85.12 5.99 32.96
N ASN A 146 84.64 7.13 33.45
CA ASN A 146 83.91 7.23 34.71
C ASN A 146 82.57 6.47 34.69
N LEU A 147 81.83 6.51 33.56
CA LEU A 147 80.60 5.73 33.39
C LEU A 147 80.90 4.22 33.43
N ILE A 148 81.94 3.76 32.72
CA ILE A 148 82.37 2.36 32.74
C ILE A 148 82.70 1.92 34.17
N ASN A 149 83.50 2.71 34.90
CA ASN A 149 83.85 2.41 36.28
C ASN A 149 82.63 2.38 37.21
N ARG A 150 81.65 3.28 37.03
CA ARG A 150 80.38 3.25 37.78
C ARG A 150 79.55 2.01 37.46
N SER A 151 79.37 1.67 36.18
CA SER A 151 78.62 0.48 35.78
C SER A 151 79.24 -0.81 36.31
N ILE A 152 80.58 -0.92 36.31
CA ILE A 152 81.30 -2.05 36.93
C ILE A 152 81.01 -2.10 38.44
N LYS A 153 80.98 -0.95 39.11
CA LYS A 153 80.71 -0.86 40.55
C LYS A 153 79.26 -1.26 40.89
N GLU A 154 78.28 -0.79 40.12
CA GLU A 154 76.88 -1.20 40.27
C GLU A 154 76.69 -2.70 40.02
N LEU A 155 77.26 -3.24 38.94
CA LEU A 155 77.27 -4.67 38.66
C LEU A 155 77.86 -5.46 39.84
N SER A 156 79.03 -5.05 40.33
CA SER A 156 79.67 -5.71 41.46
C SER A 156 78.84 -5.66 42.74
N SER A 157 77.97 -4.66 42.92
CA SER A 157 77.07 -4.54 44.08
C SER A 157 75.85 -5.46 43.98
N VAL A 158 75.34 -5.71 42.77
CA VAL A 158 74.25 -6.69 42.54
C VAL A 158 74.74 -8.12 42.77
N PHE A 159 76.01 -8.40 42.47
CA PHE A 159 76.64 -9.71 42.71
C PHE A 159 77.18 -9.91 44.13
N LYS A 160 77.14 -8.88 44.99
CA LYS A 160 77.62 -8.95 46.39
C LYS A 160 76.51 -9.21 47.42
N ASN A 161 75.26 -9.28 46.96
CA ASN A 161 74.11 -9.85 47.66
C ASN A 161 73.76 -11.21 47.03
#